data_AF-A0A974I5L3-F1
#
_entry.id   AF-A0A974I5L3-F1
#
_cell.length_a   1.000
_cell.length_b   1.000
_cell.length_c   1.000
_cell.angle_alpha   90.00
_cell.angle_beta   90.00
_cell.angle_gamma   90.00
#
_symmetry.space_group_name_H-M   'P 1'
#
loop_
_entity.id
_entity.type
_entity.pdbx_description
1 polymer ?
#
loop_
_entity_poly.entity_id
_entity_poly.type
_entity_poly.pdbx_seq_one_letter_code
_entity_poly.pdbx_strand_id
1 'polypeptide(L)'
;MVKSRISQHRSSINLGNDRLPVSKHFIDMGHNADQLKFIVLEGIPPFKYGGNRELKLKQREVWWIQKFNTLAPNGLNRDYDLYLFL
;
A
#
# COMPACT_ATOMS: atom_id res chain seq x y z
N MET A 1 -3.47 -8.17 -9.45
CA MET A 1 -3.67 -9.04 -8.25
C MET A 1 -2.43 -8.97 -7.35
N VAL A 2 -2.57 -9.20 -6.04
CA VAL A 2 -1.55 -8.97 -4.98
C VAL A 2 -0.09 -9.21 -5.43
N LYS A 3 0.21 -10.38 -6.01
CA LYS A 3 1.56 -10.73 -6.49
C LYS A 3 2.20 -9.69 -7.43
N SER A 4 1.42 -9.11 -8.35
CA SER A 4 1.89 -8.08 -9.28
C SER A 4 2.27 -6.80 -8.54
N ARG A 5 1.49 -6.40 -7.52
CA ARG A 5 1.80 -5.22 -6.70
C ARG A 5 3.06 -5.44 -5.87
N ILE A 6 3.25 -6.63 -5.30
CA ILE A 6 4.48 -6.97 -4.58
C ILE A 6 5.69 -6.97 -5.53
N SER A 7 5.54 -7.50 -6.74
CA SER A 7 6.59 -7.45 -7.76
C SER A 7 6.98 -6.01 -8.12
N GLN A 8 6.01 -5.10 -8.28
CA GLN A 8 6.26 -3.67 -8.50
C GLN A 8 7.04 -3.03 -7.35
N HIS A 9 6.70 -3.35 -6.10
CA HIS A 9 7.45 -2.86 -4.93
C HIS A 9 8.90 -3.36 -4.93
N ARG A 10 9.13 -4.67 -5.17
CA ARG A 10 10.47 -5.23 -5.28
C ARG A 10 11.29 -4.60 -6.41
N SER A 11 10.69 -4.43 -7.57
CA SER A 11 11.32 -3.77 -8.71
C SER A 11 11.70 -2.33 -8.37
N SER A 12 10.82 -1.57 -7.70
CA SER A 12 11.12 -0.19 -7.29
C SER A 12 12.31 -0.10 -6.34
N ILE A 13 12.39 -1.02 -5.36
CA ILE A 13 13.52 -1.15 -4.43
C ILE A 13 14.81 -1.46 -5.20
N ASN A 14 14.78 -2.47 -6.07
CA ASN A 14 15.96 -2.90 -6.84
C ASN A 14 16.47 -1.81 -7.80
N LEU A 15 15.58 -0.96 -8.30
CA LEU A 15 15.93 0.18 -9.15
C LEU A 15 16.39 1.41 -8.34
N GLY A 16 16.39 1.36 -7.01
CA GLY A 16 16.80 2.47 -6.17
C GLY A 16 15.88 3.69 -6.28
N ASN A 17 14.59 3.49 -6.51
CA ASN A 17 13.65 4.61 -6.66
C ASN A 17 13.32 5.27 -5.32
N ASP A 18 13.93 6.41 -5.02
CA ASP A 18 13.74 7.14 -3.76
C ASP A 18 12.44 7.99 -3.71
N ARG A 19 11.69 8.07 -4.82
CA ARG A 19 10.45 8.86 -4.89
C ARG A 19 9.26 8.13 -4.26
N LEU A 20 9.33 6.81 -4.11
CA LEU A 20 8.29 5.99 -3.51
C LEU A 20 8.61 5.65 -2.04
N PRO A 21 7.67 5.81 -1.09
CA PRO A 21 7.96 5.66 0.34
C PRO A 21 8.62 4.33 0.73
N VAL A 22 8.09 3.21 0.22
CA VAL A 22 8.60 1.87 0.52
C VAL A 22 10.03 1.72 0.01
N SER A 23 10.28 2.13 -1.23
CA SER A 23 11.59 2.01 -1.84
C SER A 23 12.61 2.94 -1.18
N LYS A 24 12.23 4.19 -0.91
CA LYS A 24 13.02 5.15 -0.16
C LYS A 24 13.44 4.60 1.21
N HIS A 25 12.51 4.05 1.98
CA HIS A 25 12.82 3.46 3.28
C HIS A 25 13.83 2.32 3.18
N PHE A 26 13.71 1.45 2.17
CA PHE A 26 14.68 0.36 1.98
C PHE A 26 16.07 0.89 1.65
N ILE A 27 16.16 1.94 0.82
CA ILE A 27 17.44 2.58 0.48
C ILE A 27 18.05 3.23 1.73
N ASP A 28 17.28 4.07 2.43
CA ASP A 28 17.73 4.83 3.59
C ASP A 28 18.20 3.89 4.74
N MET A 29 17.59 2.71 4.85
CA MET A 29 17.94 1.69 5.86
C MET A 29 18.94 0.62 5.37
N GLY A 30 19.39 0.68 4.12
CA GLY A 30 20.30 -0.33 3.54
C GLY A 30 19.69 -1.74 3.40
N HIS A 31 18.36 -1.84 3.26
CA HIS A 31 17.65 -3.09 3.04
C HIS A 31 17.61 -3.49 1.55
N ASN A 32 17.46 -4.80 1.29
CA ASN A 32 17.28 -5.35 -0.04
C ASN A 32 15.83 -5.79 -0.30
N ALA A 33 15.44 -5.99 -1.56
CA ALA A 33 14.07 -6.37 -1.92
C ALA A 33 13.65 -7.77 -1.41
N ASP A 34 14.60 -8.66 -1.13
CA ASP A 34 14.31 -10.00 -0.59
C ASP A 34 13.87 -9.96 0.87
N GLN A 35 14.23 -8.90 1.61
CA GLN A 35 13.74 -8.64 2.96
C GLN A 35 12.29 -8.15 2.99
N LEU A 36 11.67 -7.84 1.83
CA LEU A 36 10.28 -7.41 1.76
C LEU A 36 9.33 -8.57 2.11
N LYS A 37 8.69 -8.45 3.28
CA LYS A 37 7.61 -9.33 3.73
C LYS A 37 6.25 -8.65 3.53
N PHE A 38 5.23 -9.43 3.23
CA PHE A 38 3.87 -8.91 3.07
C PHE A 38 2.84 -9.90 3.63
N ILE A 39 1.69 -9.36 4.04
CA ILE A 39 0.49 -10.12 4.39
C ILE A 39 -0.71 -9.43 3.76
N VAL A 40 -1.73 -10.21 3.39
CA VAL A 40 -2.99 -9.67 2.90
C VAL A 40 -3.89 -9.39 4.11
N LEU A 41 -4.26 -8.12 4.31
CA LEU A 41 -5.14 -7.73 5.42
C LEU A 41 -6.61 -8.07 5.14
N GLU A 42 -7.07 -7.79 3.92
CA GLU A 42 -8.47 -7.96 3.54
C GLU A 42 -8.59 -8.23 2.03
N GLY A 43 -9.44 -9.19 1.66
CA GLY A 43 -9.81 -9.47 0.28
C GLY A 43 -11.22 -9.01 0.00
N ILE A 44 -11.40 -7.99 -0.85
CA ILE A 44 -12.73 -7.53 -1.26
C ILE A 44 -13.15 -8.26 -2.55
N PRO A 45 -14.17 -9.14 -2.48
CA PRO A 45 -14.65 -9.84 -3.66
C PRO A 45 -15.31 -8.86 -4.65
N PRO A 46 -15.44 -9.23 -5.93
CA PRO A 46 -16.26 -8.49 -6.88
C PRO A 46 -17.70 -8.33 -6.39
N PHE A 47 -18.27 -7.14 -6.58
CA PHE A 47 -19.68 -6.92 -6.27
C PHE A 47 -20.57 -7.59 -7.32
N LYS A 48 -21.63 -8.26 -6.87
CA LYS A 48 -22.56 -8.97 -7.76
C LYS A 48 -23.49 -8.05 -8.55
N TYR A 49 -23.75 -6.82 -8.08
CA TYR A 49 -24.78 -5.93 -8.63
C TYR A 49 -24.31 -4.47 -8.75
N GLY A 50 -23.42 -4.16 -9.70
CA GLY A 50 -23.15 -2.78 -10.11
C GLY A 50 -22.42 -1.88 -9.10
N GLY A 51 -21.76 -2.43 -8.08
CA GLY A 51 -21.00 -1.65 -7.10
C GLY A 51 -19.61 -1.20 -7.61
N ASN A 52 -19.15 -0.03 -7.15
CA ASN A 52 -17.78 0.43 -7.43
C ASN A 52 -16.77 -0.23 -6.48
N ARG A 53 -16.17 -1.35 -6.94
CA ARG A 53 -15.16 -2.09 -6.18
C ARG A 53 -13.90 -1.26 -5.90
N GLU A 54 -13.51 -0.38 -6.82
CA GLU A 54 -12.33 0.45 -6.64
C GLU A 54 -12.53 1.45 -5.50
N LEU A 55 -13.68 2.13 -5.46
CA LEU A 55 -14.03 3.03 -4.37
C LEU A 55 -14.01 2.29 -3.02
N LYS A 56 -14.59 1.09 -2.96
CA LYS A 56 -14.58 0.29 -1.73
C LYS A 56 -13.16 -0.09 -1.30
N LEU A 57 -12.29 -0.48 -2.23
CA LEU A 57 -10.90 -0.79 -1.93
C LEU A 57 -10.18 0.42 -1.33
N LYS A 58 -10.33 1.62 -1.93
CA LYS A 58 -9.71 2.85 -1.42
C LYS A 58 -10.26 3.25 -0.04
N GLN A 59 -11.56 3.14 0.19
CA GLN A 59 -12.15 3.39 1.52
C GLN A 59 -11.61 2.43 2.59
N ARG A 60 -11.39 1.15 2.24
CA ARG A 60 -10.80 0.17 3.17
C ARG A 60 -9.32 0.41 3.40
N GLU A 61 -8.59 0.85 2.38
CA GLU A 61 -7.21 1.30 2.52
C GLU A 61 -7.11 2.43 3.56
N VAL A 62 -7.95 3.47 3.45
CA VAL A 62 -8.02 4.56 4.47
C VAL A 62 -8.28 4.00 5.87
N TRP A 63 -9.26 3.10 6.00
CA TRP A 63 -9.60 2.50 7.28
C TRP A 63 -8.43 1.73 7.89
N TRP A 64 -7.68 0.94 7.10
CA TRP A 64 -6.52 0.21 7.58
C TRP A 64 -5.34 1.12 7.91
N ILE A 65 -5.13 2.20 7.15
CA ILE A 65 -4.09 3.20 7.46
C ILE A 65 -4.35 3.83 8.82
N GLN A 66 -5.61 4.22 9.09
CA GLN A 66 -6.02 4.75 10.40
C GLN A 66 -5.93 3.69 11.49
N LYS A 67 -6.43 2.48 11.26
CA LYS A 67 -6.48 1.40 12.26
C LYS A 67 -5.11 1.01 12.78
N PHE A 68 -4.09 0.98 11.91
CA PHE A 68 -2.71 0.64 12.27
C PHE A 68 -1.80 1.85 12.50
N ASN A 69 -2.33 3.08 12.38
CA ASN A 69 -1.55 4.32 12.51
C ASN A 69 -0.28 4.31 11.64
N THR A 70 -0.44 4.00 10.35
CA THR A 70 0.70 3.80 9.43
C THR A 70 1.05 5.05 8.60
N LEU A 71 0.50 6.21 8.95
CA LEU A 71 0.94 7.49 8.39
C LEU A 71 2.35 7.83 8.88
N ALA A 72 3.14 8.49 8.04
CA ALA A 72 4.41 9.06 8.44
C ALA A 72 4.22 10.07 9.61
N PRO A 73 5.09 10.07 10.63
CA PRO A 73 6.34 9.29 10.73
C PRO A 73 6.19 7.88 11.30
N ASN A 74 5.01 7.49 11.78
CA ASN A 74 4.79 6.18 12.43
C ASN A 74 4.79 5.01 11.43
N GLY A 75 4.53 5.28 10.16
CA GLY A 75 4.64 4.31 9.06
C GLY A 75 5.05 4.97 7.74
N LEU A 76 4.82 4.26 6.64
CA LEU A 76 5.29 4.65 5.31
C LEU A 76 4.22 5.30 4.42
N ASN A 77 2.97 5.39 4.88
CA ASN A 77 1.91 6.07 4.12
C ASN A 77 2.07 7.59 4.27
N ARG A 78 2.07 8.33 3.16
CA ARG A 78 2.22 9.80 3.17
C ARG A 78 0.94 10.49 3.57
N ASP A 79 -0.16 10.06 2.98
CA ASP A 79 -1.49 10.63 3.12
C ASP A 79 -2.55 9.55 2.82
N TYR A 80 -3.81 9.93 2.94
CA TYR A 80 -4.96 9.20 2.47
C TYR A 80 -6.09 10.17 2.13
N ASP A 81 -7.01 9.76 1.26
CA ASP A 81 -8.08 10.62 0.77
C ASP A 81 -9.40 10.40 1.53
N LEU A 82 -9.86 11.41 2.27
CA LEU A 82 -11.15 11.37 2.97
C LEU A 82 -12.35 11.75 2.09
N TYR A 83 -12.13 12.36 0.91
CA TYR A 83 -13.22 12.68 -0.02
C TYR A 83 -13.89 11.42 -0.58
N LEU A 84 -13.25 10.25 -0.43
CA LEU A 84 -13.80 8.94 -0.78
C LEU A 84 -15.08 8.57 0.01
N PHE A 85 -15.43 9.31 1.06
CA PHE A 85 -16.61 9.07 1.90
C PHE A 85 -17.73 10.10 1.72
N LEU A 86 -17.55 11.08 0.84
CA LEU A 86 -18.54 12.10 0.47
C LEU A 86 -19.24 11.71 -0.84
#